data_AF-A0A6N6PYV1-F1
#
_entry.id   AF-A0A6N6PYV1-F1
#
_cell.length_a   1.000
_cell.length_b   1.000
_cell.length_c   1.000
_cell.angle_alpha   90.00
_cell.angle_beta   90.00
_cell.angle_gamma   90.00
#
_symmetry.space_group_name_H-M   'P 1'
#
loop_
_entity.id
_entity.type
_entity.pdbx_description
1 polymer ?
#
loop_
_entity_poly.entity_id
_entity_poly.type
_entity_poly.pdbx_seq_one_letter_code
_entity_poly.pdbx_strand_id
1 'polypeptide(L)'
;MKQFVLITLICIESVAFGNDYPTTPQQRLDLATQKLTKSTTEVEKFYALRDAAKESFSLGKIEDARKFAKELGEVAPKYQSNWNYGNAIHDFNLVLGRIALTEGRLAEAKQHLIKAGKSPGSPQLNSFGPNMSLAKDLLNKGEREGVIEYFELCRKFWKMGEKRLDQWTQELKSGKTPDFGANLLF
;
A
#
# COMPACT_ATOMS: atom_id res chain seq x y z
N MET A 1 -36.42 60.61 15.61
CA MET A 1 -35.57 59.46 15.98
C MET A 1 -35.87 58.35 14.98
N LYS A 2 -34.91 58.00 14.11
CA LYS A 2 -35.07 56.96 13.09
C LYS A 2 -34.60 55.64 13.68
N GLN A 3 -35.49 54.66 13.78
CA GLN A 3 -35.17 53.32 14.30
C GLN A 3 -34.66 52.46 13.15
N PHE A 4 -33.36 52.16 13.17
CA PHE A 4 -32.75 51.19 12.27
C PHE A 4 -33.12 49.78 12.73
N VAL A 5 -33.85 49.04 11.89
CA VAL A 5 -34.05 47.60 12.07
C VAL A 5 -32.86 46.90 11.43
N LEU A 6 -31.96 46.39 12.27
CA LEU A 6 -30.83 45.58 11.87
C LEU A 6 -31.34 44.17 11.52
N ILE A 7 -31.45 43.86 10.23
CA ILE A 7 -31.75 42.50 9.76
C ILE A 7 -30.48 41.67 9.94
N THR A 8 -30.48 40.80 10.95
CA THR A 8 -29.43 39.80 11.14
C THR A 8 -29.63 38.70 10.09
N LEU A 9 -28.80 38.70 9.05
CA LEU A 9 -28.68 37.55 8.15
C LEU A 9 -28.08 36.39 8.96
N ILE A 10 -28.90 35.43 9.35
CA ILE A 10 -28.44 34.14 9.82
C ILE A 10 -28.02 33.36 8.58
N CYS A 11 -26.72 33.37 8.28
CA CYS A 11 -26.13 32.42 7.35
C CYS A 11 -26.28 31.03 7.96
N ILE A 12 -27.28 30.29 7.51
CA ILE A 12 -27.36 28.86 7.72
C ILE A 12 -26.25 28.26 6.87
N GLU A 13 -25.12 27.94 7.49
CA GLU A 13 -24.13 27.06 6.88
C GLU A 13 -24.80 25.72 6.67
N SER A 14 -25.13 25.43 5.41
CA SER A 14 -25.57 24.12 4.97
C SER A 14 -24.49 23.11 5.33
N VAL A 15 -24.76 22.24 6.30
CA VAL A 15 -23.98 21.03 6.53
C VAL A 15 -24.13 20.16 5.28
N ALA A 16 -23.16 20.25 4.38
CA ALA A 16 -23.03 19.33 3.28
C ALA A 16 -22.65 17.98 3.88
N PHE A 17 -23.60 17.04 3.91
CA PHE A 17 -23.31 15.62 4.10
C PHE A 17 -22.57 15.10 2.86
N GLY A 18 -21.30 15.46 2.74
CA GLY A 18 -20.36 14.79 1.85
C GLY A 18 -20.03 13.43 2.45
N ASN A 19 -19.98 12.39 1.62
CA ASN A 19 -19.36 11.12 2.02
C ASN A 19 -17.88 11.41 2.33
N ASP A 20 -17.54 11.64 3.61
CA ASP A 20 -16.21 12.02 4.13
C ASP A 20 -15.19 10.86 4.04
N TYR A 21 -15.06 10.23 2.88
CA TYR A 21 -13.97 9.28 2.63
C TYR A 21 -12.67 10.06 2.36
N PRO A 22 -11.55 9.67 2.97
CA PRO A 22 -10.26 10.32 2.74
C PRO A 22 -9.81 10.11 1.29
N THR A 23 -9.76 11.20 0.50
CA THR A 23 -9.44 11.14 -0.93
C THR A 23 -7.96 11.41 -1.21
N THR A 24 -7.29 12.16 -0.32
CA THR A 24 -5.85 12.47 -0.45
C THR A 24 -4.97 11.55 0.39
N PRO A 25 -3.69 11.33 0.02
CA PRO A 25 -2.74 10.59 0.86
C PRO A 25 -2.62 11.15 2.29
N GLN A 26 -2.61 12.48 2.44
CA GLN A 26 -2.55 13.13 3.75
C GLN A 26 -3.77 12.79 4.62
N GLN A 27 -4.98 12.89 4.07
CA GLN A 27 -6.20 12.49 4.79
C GLN A 27 -6.21 11.00 5.16
N ARG A 28 -5.69 10.13 4.29
CA ARG A 28 -5.58 8.69 4.59
C ARG A 28 -4.56 8.42 5.70
N LEU A 29 -3.42 9.11 5.70
CA LEU A 29 -2.45 9.03 6.79
C LEU A 29 -3.02 9.54 8.11
N ASP A 30 -3.75 10.66 8.10
CA ASP A 30 -4.38 11.23 9.29
C ASP A 30 -5.39 10.25 9.89
N LEU A 31 -6.22 9.62 9.05
CA LEU A 31 -7.15 8.58 9.48
C LEU A 31 -6.42 7.36 10.04
N ALA A 32 -5.36 6.87 9.37
CA ALA A 32 -4.59 5.73 9.83
C ALA A 32 -3.92 6.00 11.18
N THR A 33 -3.33 7.18 11.35
CA THR A 33 -2.70 7.62 12.60
C THR A 33 -3.73 7.79 13.71
N GLN A 34 -4.91 8.35 13.40
CA GLN A 34 -6.01 8.42 14.35
C GLN A 34 -6.45 7.03 14.81
N LYS A 35 -6.59 6.06 13.89
CA LYS A 35 -6.91 4.67 14.22
C LYS A 35 -5.83 4.02 15.08
N LEU A 36 -4.55 4.28 14.83
CA LEU A 36 -3.45 3.80 15.67
C LEU A 36 -3.57 4.33 17.10
N THR A 37 -3.75 5.64 17.26
CA THR A 37 -3.85 6.29 18.58
C THR A 37 -5.08 5.84 19.36
N LYS A 38 -6.22 5.60 18.67
CA LYS A 38 -7.47 5.17 19.30
C LYS A 38 -7.61 3.66 19.46
N SER A 39 -6.73 2.87 18.83
CA SER A 39 -6.82 1.40 18.89
C SER A 39 -6.74 0.91 20.33
N THR A 40 -7.70 0.07 20.71
CA THR A 40 -7.76 -0.55 22.05
C THR A 40 -7.38 -2.02 21.99
N THR A 41 -7.28 -2.57 20.78
CA THR A 41 -6.94 -3.96 20.51
C THR A 41 -5.75 -4.06 19.56
N GLU A 42 -4.96 -5.14 19.68
CA GLU A 42 -3.85 -5.38 18.76
C GLU A 42 -4.32 -5.56 17.30
N VAL A 43 -5.57 -6.02 17.07
CA VAL A 43 -6.10 -6.25 15.72
C VAL A 43 -6.47 -4.96 15.00
N GLU A 44 -7.02 -3.97 15.72
CA GLU A 44 -7.25 -2.63 15.18
C GLU A 44 -5.93 -1.97 14.79
N LYS A 45 -4.93 -2.10 15.66
CA LYS A 45 -3.58 -1.64 15.41
C LYS A 45 -2.97 -2.30 14.17
N PHE A 46 -3.13 -3.61 14.01
CA PHE A 46 -2.67 -4.35 12.83
C PHE A 46 -3.22 -3.77 11.51
N TYR A 47 -4.51 -3.44 11.44
CA TYR A 47 -5.07 -2.81 10.24
C TYR A 47 -4.52 -1.40 10.02
N ALA A 48 -4.45 -0.59 11.09
CA ALA A 48 -4.03 0.80 10.99
C ALA A 48 -2.54 0.95 10.64
N LEU A 49 -1.68 0.02 11.10
CA LEU A 49 -0.26 -0.01 10.76
C LEU A 49 -0.02 -0.16 9.26
N ARG A 50 -0.82 -0.98 8.58
CA ARG A 50 -0.72 -1.19 7.12
C ARG A 50 -1.00 0.10 6.37
N ASP A 51 -2.10 0.77 6.70
CA ASP A 51 -2.49 2.01 6.04
C ASP A 51 -1.46 3.13 6.36
N ALA A 52 -1.02 3.23 7.61
CA ALA A 52 -0.03 4.22 8.01
C ALA A 52 1.32 4.01 7.31
N ALA A 53 1.79 2.75 7.15
CA ALA A 53 3.03 2.46 6.45
C ALA A 53 3.00 2.92 4.99
N LYS A 54 1.92 2.60 4.26
CA LYS A 54 1.76 2.96 2.84
C LYS A 54 1.66 4.47 2.64
N GLU A 55 0.83 5.14 3.44
CA GLU A 55 0.58 6.57 3.28
C GLU A 55 1.74 7.43 3.78
N SER A 56 2.43 7.01 4.85
CA SER A 56 3.69 7.67 5.23
C SER A 56 4.72 7.58 4.12
N PHE A 57 4.84 6.42 3.45
CA PHE A 57 5.77 6.28 2.33
C PHE A 57 5.36 7.17 1.15
N SER A 58 4.08 7.18 0.78
CA SER A 58 3.57 7.98 -0.35
C SER A 58 3.77 9.49 -0.15
N LEU A 59 3.81 9.95 1.10
CA LEU A 59 4.08 11.34 1.50
C LEU A 59 5.58 11.63 1.73
N GLY A 60 6.48 10.68 1.50
CA GLY A 60 7.91 10.85 1.71
C GLY A 60 8.34 10.86 3.18
N LYS A 61 7.47 10.46 4.11
CA LYS A 61 7.78 10.31 5.55
C LYS A 61 8.47 8.97 5.79
N ILE A 62 9.69 8.84 5.29
CA ILE A 62 10.42 7.56 5.20
C ILE A 62 10.59 6.88 6.56
N GLU A 63 10.95 7.62 7.61
CA GLU A 63 11.16 7.02 8.93
C GLU A 63 9.87 6.53 9.60
N ASP A 64 8.76 7.28 9.44
CA ASP A 64 7.44 6.83 9.90
C ASP A 64 7.00 5.58 9.13
N ALA A 65 7.17 5.58 7.80
CA ALA A 65 6.86 4.44 6.96
C ALA A 65 7.65 3.20 7.37
N ARG A 66 8.96 3.36 7.63
CA ARG A 66 9.84 2.29 8.09
C ARG A 66 9.38 1.74 9.43
N LYS A 67 9.07 2.63 10.38
CA LYS A 67 8.59 2.25 11.72
C LYS A 67 7.31 1.43 11.61
N PHE A 68 6.28 1.94 10.93
CA PHE A 68 4.99 1.26 10.81
C PHE A 68 5.09 -0.06 10.04
N ALA A 69 5.90 -0.11 8.96
CA ALA A 69 6.09 -1.35 8.21
C ALA A 69 6.83 -2.42 9.02
N LYS A 70 7.87 -2.05 9.80
CA LYS A 70 8.56 -2.99 10.69
C LYS A 70 7.62 -3.52 11.77
N GLU A 71 6.88 -2.62 12.43
CA GLU A 71 5.93 -3.01 13.46
C GLU A 71 4.81 -3.90 12.90
N LEU A 72 4.32 -3.63 11.69
CA LEU A 72 3.39 -4.52 11.00
C LEU A 72 4.00 -5.92 10.77
N GLY A 73 5.25 -5.99 10.34
CA GLY A 73 5.97 -7.25 10.14
C GLY A 73 6.16 -8.05 11.43
N GLU A 74 6.35 -7.38 12.56
CA GLU A 74 6.49 -8.00 13.88
C GLU A 74 5.17 -8.61 14.38
N VAL A 75 4.04 -7.93 14.15
CA VAL A 75 2.73 -8.38 14.66
C VAL A 75 1.98 -9.30 13.69
N ALA A 76 2.25 -9.21 12.38
CA ALA A 76 1.54 -10.00 11.36
C ALA A 76 1.51 -11.53 11.62
N PRO A 77 2.59 -12.19 12.10
CA PRO A 77 2.58 -13.63 12.37
C PRO A 77 1.51 -14.09 13.37
N LYS A 78 1.02 -13.20 14.24
CA LYS A 78 -0.09 -13.48 15.17
C LYS A 78 -1.46 -13.59 14.48
N TYR A 79 -1.56 -13.09 13.25
CA TYR A 79 -2.82 -12.93 12.52
C TYR A 79 -2.95 -13.84 11.30
N GLN A 80 -2.29 -15.01 11.28
CA GLN A 80 -2.30 -15.91 10.12
C GLN A 80 -3.69 -16.31 9.61
N SER A 81 -4.68 -16.41 10.51
CA SER A 81 -6.08 -16.72 10.17
C SER A 81 -6.92 -15.49 9.79
N ASN A 82 -6.37 -14.29 9.86
CA ASN A 82 -7.07 -13.06 9.51
C ASN A 82 -7.15 -12.93 7.98
N TRP A 83 -8.32 -12.54 7.47
CA TRP A 83 -8.56 -12.37 6.02
C TRP A 83 -7.58 -11.40 5.34
N ASN A 84 -7.00 -10.48 6.11
CA ASN A 84 -6.10 -9.45 5.65
C ASN A 84 -4.62 -9.80 5.82
N TYR A 85 -4.29 -10.98 6.37
CA TYR A 85 -2.92 -11.40 6.63
C TYR A 85 -2.03 -11.31 5.39
N GLY A 86 -2.51 -11.81 4.24
CA GLY A 86 -1.74 -11.73 3.01
C GLY A 86 -1.49 -10.32 2.49
N ASN A 87 -2.43 -9.39 2.69
CA ASN A 87 -2.20 -7.98 2.38
C ASN A 87 -1.11 -7.41 3.29
N ALA A 88 -1.12 -7.72 4.59
CA ALA A 88 -0.10 -7.24 5.50
C ALA A 88 1.30 -7.72 5.11
N ILE A 89 1.48 -9.03 4.87
CA ILE A 89 2.75 -9.61 4.41
C ILE A 89 3.25 -8.93 3.14
N HIS A 90 2.35 -8.68 2.19
CA HIS A 90 2.68 -8.04 0.94
C HIS A 90 3.10 -6.58 1.14
N ASP A 91 2.24 -5.78 1.77
CA ASP A 91 2.38 -4.33 1.90
C ASP A 91 3.60 -3.92 2.71
N PHE A 92 3.87 -4.54 3.87
CA PHE A 92 5.04 -4.13 4.67
C PHE A 92 6.35 -4.42 3.94
N ASN A 93 6.43 -5.55 3.23
CA ASN A 93 7.62 -5.87 2.45
C ASN A 93 7.76 -4.90 1.28
N LEU A 94 6.66 -4.53 0.65
CA LEU A 94 6.69 -3.58 -0.45
C LEU A 94 7.21 -2.21 0.02
N VAL A 95 6.70 -1.70 1.15
CA VAL A 95 7.19 -0.45 1.75
C VAL A 95 8.68 -0.55 2.12
N LEU A 96 9.09 -1.58 2.87
CA LEU A 96 10.50 -1.75 3.27
C LEU A 96 11.44 -1.91 2.07
N GLY A 97 11.02 -2.62 1.02
CA GLY A 97 11.80 -2.77 -0.19
C GLY A 97 11.96 -1.47 -0.96
N ARG A 98 10.92 -0.63 -1.04
CA ARG A 98 11.02 0.68 -1.68
C ARG A 98 11.90 1.64 -0.88
N ILE A 99 11.82 1.60 0.45
CA ILE A 99 12.74 2.32 1.32
C ILE A 99 14.19 1.86 1.07
N ALA A 100 14.43 0.55 1.03
CA ALA A 100 15.76 0.02 0.71
C ALA A 100 16.28 0.53 -0.65
N LEU A 101 15.45 0.62 -1.69
CA LEU A 101 15.86 1.22 -2.97
C LEU A 101 16.19 2.70 -2.87
N THR A 102 15.41 3.50 -2.14
CA THR A 102 15.71 4.92 -1.95
C THR A 102 17.05 5.14 -1.27
N GLU A 103 17.51 4.16 -0.48
CA GLU A 103 18.80 4.16 0.21
C GLU A 103 19.92 3.45 -0.57
N GLY A 104 19.68 3.08 -1.83
CA GLY A 104 20.68 2.41 -2.68
C GLY A 104 20.90 0.94 -2.35
N ARG A 105 20.10 0.33 -1.47
CA ARG A 105 20.22 -1.07 -1.03
C ARG A 105 19.45 -2.01 -1.96
N LEU A 106 19.94 -2.14 -3.21
CA LEU A 106 19.27 -2.91 -4.27
C LEU A 106 19.02 -4.39 -3.91
N ALA A 107 20.02 -5.06 -3.34
CA ALA A 107 19.90 -6.47 -2.96
C ALA A 107 18.80 -6.69 -1.90
N GLU A 108 18.70 -5.79 -0.92
CA GLU A 108 17.68 -5.86 0.13
C GLU A 108 16.29 -5.57 -0.41
N ALA A 109 16.16 -4.61 -1.33
CA ALA A 109 14.91 -4.34 -2.02
C ALA A 109 14.39 -5.57 -2.79
N LYS A 110 15.28 -6.27 -3.51
CA LYS A 110 14.94 -7.54 -4.16
C LYS A 110 14.46 -8.58 -3.15
N GLN A 111 15.17 -8.76 -2.04
CA GLN A 111 14.76 -9.69 -0.99
C GLN A 111 13.36 -9.37 -0.45
N HIS A 112 13.05 -8.10 -0.26
CA HIS A 112 11.72 -7.66 0.14
C HIS A 112 10.65 -7.96 -0.92
N LEU A 113 10.94 -7.74 -2.22
CA LEU A 113 10.01 -8.11 -3.29
C LEU A 113 9.70 -9.63 -3.24
N ILE A 114 10.71 -10.47 -3.09
CA ILE A 114 10.53 -11.92 -2.97
C ILE A 114 9.71 -12.30 -1.74
N LYS A 115 9.94 -11.64 -0.59
CA LYS A 115 9.13 -11.85 0.62
C LYS A 115 7.67 -11.43 0.41
N ALA A 116 7.42 -10.32 -0.29
CA ALA A 116 6.06 -9.90 -0.65
C ALA A 116 5.38 -10.94 -1.55
N GLY A 117 6.08 -11.48 -2.55
CA GLY A 117 5.57 -12.54 -3.42
C GLY A 117 5.24 -13.85 -2.71
N LYS A 118 5.90 -14.12 -1.57
CA LYS A 118 5.61 -15.29 -0.70
C LYS A 118 4.36 -15.11 0.18
N SER A 119 3.63 -14.01 0.03
CA SER A 119 2.31 -13.85 0.66
C SER A 119 1.39 -15.03 0.32
N PRO A 120 0.56 -15.52 1.27
CA PRO A 120 -0.46 -16.54 0.98
C PRO A 120 -1.62 -15.99 0.12
N GLY A 121 -1.62 -14.69 -0.20
CA GLY A 121 -2.73 -14.03 -0.87
C GLY A 121 -3.81 -13.55 0.09
N SER A 122 -4.79 -12.87 -0.47
CA SER A 122 -5.95 -12.30 0.23
C SER A 122 -7.09 -12.13 -0.78
N PRO A 123 -8.34 -11.89 -0.36
CA PRO A 123 -9.42 -11.59 -1.30
C PRO A 123 -9.07 -10.47 -2.29
N GLN A 124 -8.37 -9.41 -1.84
CA GLN A 124 -7.91 -8.32 -2.70
C GLN A 124 -6.77 -8.74 -3.65
N LEU A 125 -5.73 -9.40 -3.12
CA LEU A 125 -4.58 -9.84 -3.93
C LEU A 125 -4.97 -10.90 -4.96
N ASN A 126 -5.94 -11.75 -4.64
CA ASN A 126 -6.37 -12.84 -5.51
C ASN A 126 -7.28 -12.35 -6.64
N SER A 127 -7.90 -11.18 -6.47
CA SER A 127 -8.80 -10.55 -7.45
C SER A 127 -8.10 -9.47 -8.27
N PHE A 128 -7.88 -8.30 -7.68
CA PHE A 128 -7.27 -7.13 -8.34
C PHE A 128 -5.79 -7.34 -8.63
N GLY A 129 -5.14 -8.17 -7.83
CA GLY A 129 -3.72 -8.46 -7.95
C GLY A 129 -2.87 -7.70 -6.95
N PRO A 130 -1.59 -8.09 -6.82
CA PRO A 130 -0.64 -7.39 -5.97
C PRO A 130 -0.24 -6.04 -6.55
N ASN A 131 0.16 -5.13 -5.67
CA ASN A 131 0.81 -3.90 -6.09
C ASN A 131 2.20 -4.20 -6.70
N MET A 132 2.52 -3.52 -7.80
CA MET A 132 3.71 -3.71 -8.64
C MET A 132 4.71 -2.54 -8.53
N SER A 133 4.52 -1.59 -7.61
CA SER A 133 5.38 -0.40 -7.53
C SER A 133 6.83 -0.73 -7.16
N LEU A 134 7.08 -1.65 -6.22
CA LEU A 134 8.45 -2.12 -5.93
C LEU A 134 9.06 -2.87 -7.12
N ALA A 135 8.27 -3.69 -7.81
CA ALA A 135 8.73 -4.37 -9.02
C ALA A 135 9.13 -3.34 -10.10
N LYS A 136 8.32 -2.29 -10.32
CA LYS A 136 8.64 -1.19 -11.23
C LYS A 136 9.92 -0.46 -10.83
N ASP A 137 10.07 -0.14 -9.54
CA ASP A 137 11.25 0.54 -9.02
C ASP A 137 12.52 -0.31 -9.22
N LEU A 138 12.43 -1.64 -9.06
CA LEU A 138 13.51 -2.60 -9.33
C LEU A 138 13.86 -2.68 -10.83
N LEU A 139 12.85 -2.71 -11.71
CA LEU A 139 13.07 -2.69 -13.17
C LEU A 139 13.80 -1.42 -13.62
N ASN A 140 13.48 -0.27 -13.01
CA ASN A 140 14.18 1.00 -13.27
C ASN A 140 15.64 0.97 -12.83
N LYS A 141 16.03 0.05 -11.94
CA LYS A 141 17.42 -0.23 -11.53
C LYS A 141 18.06 -1.39 -12.30
N GLY A 142 17.37 -1.94 -13.30
CA GLY A 142 17.86 -3.02 -14.14
C GLY A 142 17.65 -4.43 -13.57
N GLU A 143 17.04 -4.58 -12.39
CA GLU A 143 16.78 -5.89 -11.79
C GLU A 143 15.54 -6.53 -12.44
N ARG A 144 15.77 -7.44 -13.41
CA ARG A 144 14.69 -8.13 -14.13
C ARG A 144 14.42 -9.51 -13.57
N GLU A 145 15.47 -10.24 -13.22
CA GLU A 145 15.40 -11.63 -12.79
C GLU A 145 14.57 -11.79 -11.53
N GLY A 146 14.79 -10.93 -10.53
CA GLY A 146 14.03 -10.91 -9.28
C GLY A 146 12.56 -10.51 -9.48
N VAL A 147 12.26 -9.71 -10.50
CA VAL A 147 10.88 -9.35 -10.84
C VAL A 147 10.16 -10.51 -11.53
N ILE A 148 10.85 -11.25 -12.40
CA ILE A 148 10.32 -12.49 -12.98
C ILE A 148 10.08 -13.55 -11.89
N GLU A 149 11.00 -13.72 -10.95
CA GLU A 149 10.82 -14.62 -9.81
C GLU A 149 9.59 -14.21 -8.98
N TYR A 150 9.42 -12.91 -8.72
CA TYR A 150 8.26 -12.39 -8.04
C TYR A 150 6.95 -12.68 -8.78
N PHE A 151 6.90 -12.58 -10.11
CA PHE A 151 5.70 -12.95 -10.88
C PHE A 151 5.30 -14.42 -10.68
N GLU A 152 6.28 -15.33 -10.68
CA GLU A 152 6.01 -16.76 -10.42
C GLU A 152 5.52 -17.03 -9.00
N LEU A 153 6.01 -16.25 -8.03
CA LEU A 153 5.48 -16.30 -6.66
C LEU A 153 4.03 -15.78 -6.61
N CYS A 154 3.74 -14.66 -7.26
CA CYS A 154 2.39 -14.10 -7.35
C CYS A 154 1.39 -15.02 -8.04
N ARG A 155 1.83 -15.81 -9.03
CA ARG A 155 1.00 -16.79 -9.74
C ARG A 155 0.32 -17.78 -8.78
N LYS A 156 0.90 -18.02 -7.60
CA LYS A 156 0.34 -18.94 -6.60
C LYS A 156 -0.99 -18.43 -6.03
N PHE A 157 -1.14 -17.12 -5.87
CA PHE A 157 -2.34 -16.52 -5.28
C PHE A 157 -3.19 -15.72 -6.28
N TRP A 158 -2.58 -15.09 -7.29
CA TRP A 158 -3.29 -14.23 -8.24
C TRP A 158 -3.72 -14.98 -9.51
N LYS A 159 -4.69 -15.89 -9.36
CA LYS A 159 -5.21 -16.72 -10.47
C LYS A 159 -5.88 -15.93 -11.57
N MET A 160 -6.55 -14.84 -11.22
CA MET A 160 -7.19 -13.96 -12.20
C MET A 160 -6.19 -13.20 -13.08
N GLY A 161 -4.94 -13.06 -12.63
CA GLY A 161 -3.88 -12.34 -13.33
C GLY A 161 -2.91 -13.21 -14.12
N GLU A 162 -3.10 -14.54 -14.20
CA GLU A 162 -2.09 -15.44 -14.79
C GLU A 162 -1.68 -15.03 -16.21
N LYS A 163 -2.66 -14.73 -17.08
CA LYS A 163 -2.37 -14.25 -18.45
C LYS A 163 -1.57 -12.95 -18.47
N ARG A 164 -1.81 -12.07 -17.50
CA ARG A 164 -1.10 -10.80 -17.37
C ARG A 164 0.33 -11.03 -16.87
N LEU A 165 0.52 -11.93 -15.90
CA LEU A 165 1.85 -12.36 -15.45
C LEU A 165 2.66 -12.99 -16.58
N ASP A 166 2.03 -13.83 -17.41
CA ASP A 166 2.66 -14.43 -18.59
C ASP A 166 3.12 -13.35 -19.58
N GLN A 167 2.22 -12.42 -19.91
CA GLN A 167 2.53 -11.30 -20.81
C GLN A 167 3.69 -10.46 -20.27
N TRP A 168 3.63 -10.02 -19.01
CA TRP A 168 4.67 -9.21 -18.39
C TRP A 168 6.01 -9.95 -18.32
N THR A 169 5.99 -11.26 -18.09
CA THR A 169 7.20 -12.09 -18.13
C THR A 169 7.84 -12.10 -19.52
N GLN A 170 7.04 -12.22 -20.59
CA GLN A 170 7.55 -12.18 -21.96
C GLN A 170 8.07 -10.79 -22.36
N GLU A 171 7.40 -9.73 -21.92
CA GLU A 171 7.88 -8.36 -22.11
C GLU A 171 9.27 -8.18 -21.45
N LEU A 172 9.45 -8.62 -20.21
CA LEU A 172 10.75 -8.57 -19.54
C LEU A 172 11.83 -9.38 -20.26
N LYS A 173 11.52 -10.62 -20.68
CA LYS A 173 12.44 -11.48 -21.44
C LYS A 173 12.83 -10.90 -22.79
N SER A 174 11.97 -10.11 -23.41
CA SER A 174 12.25 -9.39 -24.66
C SER A 174 12.88 -8.02 -24.47
N GLY A 175 13.30 -7.69 -23.24
CA GLY A 175 13.98 -6.43 -22.91
C GLY A 175 13.04 -5.24 -22.69
N LYS A 176 11.72 -5.43 -22.85
CA LYS A 176 10.71 -4.40 -22.61
C LYS A 176 10.41 -4.26 -21.12
N THR A 177 9.85 -3.13 -20.73
CA THR A 177 9.34 -2.91 -19.37
C THR A 177 7.82 -2.95 -19.41
N PRO A 178 7.17 -3.83 -18.65
CA PRO A 178 5.71 -3.88 -18.57
C PRO A 178 5.06 -2.58 -18.16
N ASP A 179 3.87 -2.36 -18.70
CA ASP A 179 2.91 -1.42 -18.13
C ASP A 179 2.07 -2.15 -17.07
N PHE A 180 2.25 -1.74 -15.82
CA PHE A 180 1.54 -2.32 -14.67
C PHE A 180 0.17 -1.68 -14.44
N GLY A 181 -0.15 -0.55 -15.10
CA GLY A 181 -1.44 0.13 -14.99
C GLY A 181 -1.94 0.29 -13.55
N ALA A 182 -3.17 -0.16 -13.29
CA ALA A 182 -3.82 -0.06 -11.98
C ALA A 182 -3.08 -0.79 -10.84
N ASN A 183 -2.22 -1.77 -11.15
CA ASN A 183 -1.41 -2.44 -10.13
C ASN A 183 -0.30 -1.54 -9.55
N LEU A 184 -0.16 -0.28 -9.98
CA LEU A 184 0.71 0.71 -9.35
C LEU A 184 0.03 1.51 -8.23
N LEU A 185 -1.29 1.41 -8.08
CA LEU A 185 -2.07 2.16 -7.11
C LEU A 185 -2.11 1.46 -5.75
N PHE A 186 -2.06 2.24 -4.66
CA PHE A 186 -2.06 1.78 -3.27
C PHE A 186 -3.43 1.85 -2.60
#